data_AF-A0A1Y4LEG6-F1
#
_entry.id   AF-A0A1Y4LEG6-F1
#
_cell.length_a   1.000
_cell.length_b   1.000
_cell.length_c   1.000
_cell.angle_alpha   90.00
_cell.angle_beta   90.00
_cell.angle_gamma   90.00
#
_symmetry.space_group_name_H-M   'P 1'
#
loop_
_entity.id
_entity.type
_entity.pdbx_description
1 polymer ?
#
loop_
_entity_poly.entity_id
_entity_poly.type
_entity_poly.pdbx_seq_one_letter_code
_entity_poly.pdbx_strand_id
1 'polypeptide(L)'
;MNERRTGVLLAALGGLAGLLLGAVLWGPLLGEGGAGQPLVLALGQGGAGVVLLALCAALGATVGTAALPFAGEGPALVVRSLAHFALTALEVLLLLRLCFQVKRPDYLAGWLGILALLYLLVWLGRYVGWYWEVADLRRRLGLSPGPSPLKWRETLPYLPLLALICVAAPLLARWVDGTFVVDVPVFSGLLFPFAVLPAAGFCSGFSLGRRAGFCPLYPLAGGLLYVPVALIAYNHTALFHSLLFALPALAGNAAGGAWRRVKRK
;
A
#
# COMPACT_ATOMS: atom_id res chain seq x y z
N MET A 1 -15.20 18.86 14.98
CA MET A 1 -14.05 19.52 14.31
C MET A 1 -14.36 19.56 12.82
N ASN A 2 -14.34 20.74 12.18
CA ASN A 2 -14.72 20.91 10.77
C ASN A 2 -13.72 20.15 9.87
N GLU A 3 -14.19 19.34 8.90
CA GLU A 3 -13.34 18.54 7.99
C GLU A 3 -12.26 19.38 7.31
N ARG A 4 -12.59 20.63 6.98
CA ARG A 4 -11.63 21.59 6.41
C ARG A 4 -10.48 21.91 7.37
N ARG A 5 -10.73 22.03 8.67
CA ARG A 5 -9.70 22.27 9.70
C ARG A 5 -8.84 21.02 9.89
N THR A 6 -9.45 19.84 9.92
CA THR A 6 -8.71 18.57 9.99
C THR A 6 -7.78 18.42 8.80
N GLY A 7 -8.25 18.74 7.59
CA GLY A 7 -7.42 18.62 6.39
C GLY A 7 -6.22 19.56 6.36
N VAL A 8 -6.42 20.81 6.79
CA VAL A 8 -5.32 21.79 6.91
C VAL A 8 -4.29 21.34 7.94
N LEU A 9 -4.73 20.82 9.10
CA LEU A 9 -3.82 20.32 10.13
C LEU A 9 -3.00 19.12 9.64
N LEU A 10 -3.63 18.16 8.96
CA LEU A 10 -2.94 16.99 8.42
C LEU A 10 -1.94 17.39 7.31
N ALA A 11 -2.30 18.33 6.45
CA ALA A 11 -1.39 18.88 5.45
C ALA A 11 -0.19 19.59 6.10
N ALA A 12 -0.42 20.39 7.14
CA ALA A 12 0.63 21.10 7.85
C ALA A 12 1.59 20.13 8.57
N LEU A 13 1.06 19.16 9.30
CA LEU A 13 1.88 18.14 9.97
C LEU A 13 2.66 17.28 8.98
N GLY A 14 2.00 16.89 7.87
CA GLY A 14 2.65 16.17 6.79
C GLY A 14 3.77 16.99 6.16
N GLY A 15 3.53 18.27 5.89
CA GLY A 15 4.53 19.19 5.34
C GLY A 15 5.72 19.40 6.28
N LEU A 16 5.49 19.52 7.59
CA LEU A 16 6.55 19.58 8.59
C LEU A 16 7.38 18.30 8.61
N ALA A 17 6.74 17.12 8.58
CA ALA A 17 7.46 15.85 8.48
C ALA A 17 8.27 15.76 7.17
N GLY A 18 7.72 16.27 6.07
CA GLY A 18 8.39 16.40 4.78
C GLY A 18 9.63 17.29 4.85
N LEU A 19 9.54 18.45 5.51
CA LEU A 19 10.70 19.34 5.72
C LEU A 19 11.81 18.65 6.51
N LEU A 20 11.44 17.93 7.58
CA LEU A 20 12.41 17.17 8.38
C LEU A 20 13.09 16.10 7.53
N LEU A 21 12.34 15.38 6.69
CA LEU A 21 12.91 14.41 5.75
C LEU A 21 13.87 15.10 4.77
N GLY A 22 13.48 16.23 4.19
CA GLY A 22 14.35 16.99 3.28
C GLY A 22 15.64 17.46 3.95
N ALA A 23 15.57 17.88 5.22
CA ALA A 23 16.76 18.25 6.00
C ALA A 23 17.68 17.05 6.25
N VAL A 24 17.13 15.87 6.56
CA VAL A 24 17.91 14.62 6.70
C VAL A 24 18.57 14.23 5.38
N LEU A 25 17.86 14.40 4.26
CA LEU A 25 18.35 14.06 2.92
C LEU A 25 19.33 15.09 2.35
N TRP A 26 19.49 16.25 2.99
CA TRP A 26 20.33 17.34 2.49
C TRP A 26 21.77 16.91 2.23
N GLY A 27 22.45 16.36 3.25
CA GLY A 27 23.84 15.90 3.12
C GLY A 27 23.99 14.82 2.05
N PRO A 28 23.23 13.71 2.13
CA PRO A 28 23.32 12.63 1.16
C PRO A 28 23.02 13.03 -0.30
N LEU A 29 22.12 13.98 -0.54
CA LEU A 29 21.74 14.38 -1.89
C LEU A 29 22.54 15.57 -2.42
N LEU A 30 22.76 16.61 -1.61
CA LEU A 30 23.33 17.88 -2.04
C LEU A 30 24.79 18.10 -1.58
N GLY A 31 25.28 17.28 -0.65
CA GLY A 31 26.68 17.25 -0.26
C GLY A 31 27.58 16.72 -1.38
N GLU A 32 28.90 16.90 -1.23
CA GLU A 32 29.88 16.45 -2.23
C GLU A 32 29.71 14.95 -2.54
N GLY A 33 29.69 14.61 -3.84
CA GLY A 33 29.43 13.24 -4.30
C GLY A 33 27.97 12.78 -4.23
N GLY A 34 27.05 13.62 -3.73
CA GLY A 34 25.62 13.33 -3.68
C GLY A 34 24.95 13.30 -5.06
N ALA A 35 23.84 12.56 -5.16
CA ALA A 35 23.11 12.40 -6.44
C ALA A 35 22.59 13.73 -7.01
N GLY A 36 22.34 14.73 -6.17
CA GLY A 36 21.81 16.04 -6.53
C GLY A 36 22.86 17.07 -6.98
N GLN A 37 24.14 16.69 -7.14
CA GLN A 37 25.19 17.61 -7.60
C GLN A 37 24.87 18.36 -8.90
N PRO A 38 24.24 17.77 -9.94
CA PRO A 38 23.83 18.52 -11.12
C PRO A 38 22.85 19.67 -10.81
N LEU A 39 21.97 19.49 -9.82
CA LEU A 39 21.04 20.54 -9.37
C LEU A 39 21.78 21.64 -8.61
N VAL A 40 22.76 21.27 -7.77
CA VAL A 40 23.66 22.21 -7.08
C VAL A 40 24.47 23.04 -8.08
N LEU A 41 24.99 22.43 -9.13
CA LEU A 41 25.74 23.14 -10.17
C LEU A 41 24.85 24.13 -10.94
N ALA A 42 23.57 23.81 -11.14
CA ALA A 42 22.64 24.66 -11.85
C ALA A 42 22.10 25.83 -11.01
N LEU A 43 21.86 25.63 -9.70
CA LEU A 43 21.14 26.56 -8.84
C LEU A 43 21.95 27.09 -7.64
N GLY A 44 23.17 26.61 -7.46
CA GLY A 44 23.94 26.77 -6.23
C GLY A 44 23.39 25.91 -5.08
N GLN A 45 24.19 25.77 -4.02
CA GLN A 45 23.82 24.99 -2.82
C GLN A 45 22.51 25.48 -2.19
N GLY A 46 22.34 26.81 -2.05
CA GLY A 46 21.12 27.39 -1.50
C GLY A 46 19.88 27.11 -2.37
N GLY A 47 19.98 27.28 -3.69
CA GLY A 47 18.87 27.06 -4.60
C GLY A 47 18.45 25.59 -4.68
N ALA A 48 19.42 24.66 -4.79
CA ALA A 48 19.15 23.23 -4.76
C ALA A 48 18.52 22.77 -3.44
N GLY A 49 18.98 23.36 -2.33
CA GLY A 49 18.41 23.16 -1.00
C GLY A 49 16.95 23.55 -0.88
N VAL A 50 16.60 24.74 -1.39
CA VAL A 50 15.21 25.21 -1.41
C VAL A 50 14.34 24.26 -2.24
N VAL A 51 14.82 23.80 -3.40
CA VAL A 51 14.08 22.84 -4.24
C VAL A 51 13.82 21.53 -3.50
N LEU A 52 14.84 20.94 -2.86
CA LEU A 52 14.70 19.70 -2.09
C LEU A 52 13.69 19.86 -0.96
N LEU A 53 13.84 20.89 -0.13
CA LEU A 53 12.95 21.14 1.00
C LEU A 53 11.51 21.42 0.54
N ALA A 54 11.32 22.22 -0.51
CA ALA A 54 10.00 22.52 -1.05
C ALA A 54 9.30 21.26 -1.59
N LEU A 55 10.01 20.42 -2.34
CA LEU A 55 9.45 19.18 -2.86
C LEU A 55 9.14 18.17 -1.75
N CYS A 56 10.02 18.02 -0.76
CA CYS A 56 9.74 17.14 0.38
C CYS A 56 8.58 17.66 1.24
N ALA A 57 8.46 18.97 1.44
CA ALA A 57 7.33 19.59 2.15
C ALA A 57 6.02 19.41 1.38
N ALA A 58 6.02 19.63 0.06
CA ALA A 58 4.86 19.42 -0.80
C ALA A 58 4.40 17.96 -0.75
N LEU A 59 5.32 17.02 -0.99
CA LEU A 59 5.03 15.59 -0.90
C LEU A 59 4.50 15.20 0.49
N GLY A 60 5.13 15.71 1.55
CA GLY A 60 4.69 15.48 2.92
C GLY A 60 3.27 15.99 3.17
N ALA A 61 2.94 17.19 2.70
CA ALA A 61 1.59 17.76 2.83
C ALA A 61 0.56 16.95 2.04
N THR A 62 0.90 16.55 0.81
CA THR A 62 0.05 15.72 -0.05
C THR A 62 -0.20 14.36 0.61
N VAL A 63 0.83 13.67 1.09
CA VAL A 63 0.70 12.41 1.83
C VAL A 63 -0.09 12.57 3.13
N GLY A 64 0.11 13.68 3.86
CA GLY A 64 -0.65 13.97 5.09
C GLY A 64 -2.15 14.05 4.86
N THR A 65 -2.57 14.53 3.69
CA THR A 65 -3.99 14.60 3.31
C THR A 65 -4.56 13.31 2.73
N ALA A 66 -3.78 12.23 2.62
CA ALA A 66 -4.17 11.01 1.91
C ALA A 66 -5.45 10.35 2.45
N ALA A 67 -5.83 10.54 3.72
CA ALA A 67 -7.08 9.97 4.25
C ALA A 67 -8.36 10.72 3.81
N LEU A 68 -8.25 11.98 3.38
CA LEU A 68 -9.36 12.86 3.03
C LEU A 68 -10.01 12.56 1.65
N PRO A 69 -9.25 12.33 0.56
CA PRO A 69 -9.84 12.09 -0.76
C PRO A 69 -10.69 10.81 -0.81
N PHE A 70 -10.46 9.87 0.11
CA PHE A 70 -11.20 8.61 0.22
C PHE A 70 -12.47 8.68 1.09
N ALA A 71 -12.93 9.88 1.45
CA ALA A 71 -14.11 10.09 2.30
C ALA A 71 -15.38 10.51 1.51
N GLY A 72 -15.27 10.74 0.20
CA GLY A 72 -16.40 11.21 -0.63
C GLY A 72 -17.33 10.12 -1.15
N GLU A 73 -18.43 10.53 -1.79
CA GLU A 73 -19.43 9.64 -2.39
C GLU A 73 -19.31 9.59 -3.92
N GLY A 74 -19.67 8.44 -4.51
CA GLY A 74 -19.92 8.31 -5.95
C GLY A 74 -18.73 8.68 -6.85
N PRO A 75 -18.95 9.31 -8.02
CA PRO A 75 -17.89 9.68 -8.97
C PRO A 75 -16.86 10.66 -8.39
N ALA A 76 -17.25 11.52 -7.45
CA ALA A 76 -16.35 12.51 -6.86
C ALA A 76 -15.21 11.85 -6.06
N LEU A 77 -15.48 10.70 -5.42
CA LEU A 77 -14.46 9.88 -4.77
C LEU A 77 -13.36 9.46 -5.74
N VAL A 78 -13.75 8.94 -6.91
CA VAL A 78 -12.80 8.45 -7.92
C VAL A 78 -11.96 9.60 -8.44
N VAL A 79 -12.59 10.72 -8.79
CA VAL A 79 -11.88 11.92 -9.28
C VAL A 79 -10.89 12.44 -8.24
N ARG A 80 -11.30 12.57 -6.97
CA ARG A 80 -10.40 13.05 -5.89
C ARG A 80 -9.26 12.08 -5.62
N SER A 81 -9.52 10.77 -5.65
CA SER A 81 -8.49 9.74 -5.46
C SER A 81 -7.47 9.77 -6.59
N LEU A 82 -7.92 9.90 -7.85
CA LEU A 82 -7.05 10.00 -9.01
C LEU A 82 -6.27 11.31 -9.04
N ALA A 83 -6.89 12.44 -8.69
CA ALA A 83 -6.20 13.73 -8.60
C ALA A 83 -5.10 13.70 -7.53
N HIS A 84 -5.40 13.12 -6.36
CA HIS A 84 -4.44 12.96 -5.27
C HIS A 84 -3.28 12.02 -5.66
N PHE A 85 -3.58 10.91 -6.35
CA PHE A 85 -2.57 10.03 -6.93
C PHE A 85 -1.69 10.74 -7.96
N ALA A 86 -2.30 11.49 -8.90
CA ALA A 86 -1.57 12.20 -9.94
C ALA A 86 -0.65 13.29 -9.37
N LEU A 87 -1.11 14.03 -8.37
CA LEU A 87 -0.30 15.02 -7.66
C LEU A 87 0.90 14.36 -6.96
N THR A 88 0.64 13.29 -6.20
CA THR A 88 1.70 12.56 -5.49
C THR A 88 2.70 11.94 -6.48
N ALA A 89 2.22 11.40 -7.61
CA ALA A 89 3.07 10.86 -8.67
C ALA A 89 3.96 11.95 -9.29
N LEU A 90 3.41 13.15 -9.53
CA LEU A 90 4.17 14.28 -10.03
C LEU A 90 5.27 14.70 -9.04
N GLU A 91 4.94 14.85 -7.76
CA GLU A 91 5.90 15.21 -6.71
C GLU A 91 7.03 14.18 -6.57
N VAL A 92 6.70 12.89 -6.58
CA VAL A 92 7.67 11.79 -6.57
C VAL A 92 8.55 11.83 -7.82
N LEU A 93 7.98 12.04 -9.00
CA LEU A 93 8.75 12.15 -10.25
C LEU A 93 9.70 13.35 -10.22
N LEU A 94 9.25 14.50 -9.71
CA LEU A 94 10.08 15.69 -9.57
C LEU A 94 11.24 15.45 -8.60
N LEU A 95 11.00 14.83 -7.45
CA LEU A 95 12.07 14.43 -6.52
C LEU A 95 13.06 13.49 -7.20
N LEU A 96 12.57 12.44 -7.85
CA LEU A 96 13.43 11.44 -8.51
C LEU A 96 14.26 12.06 -9.63
N ARG A 97 13.67 12.96 -10.43
CA ARG A 97 14.35 13.61 -11.56
C ARG A 97 15.33 14.69 -11.13
N LEU A 98 14.92 15.57 -10.21
CA LEU A 98 15.68 16.77 -9.86
C LEU A 98 16.69 16.49 -8.74
N CYS A 99 16.29 15.75 -7.71
CA CYS A 99 17.13 15.54 -6.53
C CYS A 99 17.93 14.23 -6.62
N PHE A 100 17.31 13.13 -7.06
CA PHE A 100 17.97 11.83 -7.17
C PHE A 100 18.59 11.57 -8.55
N GLN A 101 18.38 12.46 -9.53
CA GLN A 101 18.91 12.37 -10.89
C GLN A 101 18.62 11.03 -11.60
N VAL A 102 17.46 10.42 -11.32
CA VAL A 102 17.02 9.19 -11.97
C VAL A 102 16.68 9.50 -13.43
N LYS A 103 17.55 9.07 -14.35
CA LYS A 103 17.40 9.35 -15.78
C LYS A 103 16.60 8.30 -16.53
N ARG A 104 16.78 7.02 -16.19
CA ARG A 104 16.20 5.94 -16.98
C ARG A 104 14.69 5.80 -16.74
N PRO A 105 13.90 5.63 -17.80
CA PRO A 105 12.44 5.60 -17.71
C PRO A 105 11.89 4.36 -17.00
N ASP A 106 12.59 3.22 -17.11
CA ASP A 106 12.25 1.98 -16.40
C ASP A 106 12.34 2.15 -14.88
N TYR A 107 13.36 2.83 -14.37
CA TYR A 107 13.45 3.14 -12.94
C TYR A 107 12.31 4.02 -12.44
N LEU A 108 11.92 5.03 -13.23
CA LEU A 108 10.80 5.90 -12.85
C LEU A 108 9.47 5.15 -12.88
N ALA A 109 9.26 4.31 -13.90
CA ALA A 109 8.10 3.45 -13.99
C ALA A 109 8.00 2.52 -12.76
N GLY A 110 9.13 2.10 -12.21
CA GLY A 110 9.14 1.23 -11.04
C GLY A 110 8.73 1.89 -9.75
N TRP A 111 9.26 3.08 -9.49
CA TRP A 111 8.81 3.90 -8.36
C TRP A 111 7.32 4.26 -8.47
N LEU A 112 6.85 4.59 -9.67
CA LEU A 112 5.43 4.83 -9.92
C LEU A 112 4.58 3.57 -9.74
N GLY A 113 5.09 2.40 -10.14
CA GLY A 113 4.43 1.11 -9.91
C GLY A 113 4.26 0.82 -8.42
N ILE A 114 5.30 1.04 -7.62
CA ILE A 114 5.25 0.88 -6.16
C ILE A 114 4.22 1.84 -5.56
N LEU A 115 4.25 3.12 -5.96
CA LEU A 115 3.28 4.13 -5.53
C LEU A 115 1.85 3.72 -5.88
N ALA A 116 1.62 3.24 -7.11
CA ALA A 116 0.32 2.77 -7.56
C ALA A 116 -0.20 1.58 -6.74
N LEU A 117 0.67 0.62 -6.38
CA LEU A 117 0.29 -0.48 -5.49
C LEU A 117 -0.09 0.00 -4.09
N LEU A 118 0.65 0.95 -3.52
CA LEU A 118 0.33 1.52 -2.20
C LEU A 118 -1.03 2.23 -2.23
N TYR A 119 -1.31 3.00 -3.28
CA TYR A 119 -2.62 3.63 -3.46
C TYR A 119 -3.73 2.60 -3.63
N LEU A 120 -3.51 1.59 -4.47
CA LEU A 120 -4.48 0.52 -4.69
C LEU A 120 -4.73 -0.27 -3.40
N LEU A 121 -3.71 -0.51 -2.58
CA LEU A 121 -3.84 -1.14 -1.27
C LEU A 121 -4.73 -0.34 -0.33
N VAL A 122 -4.48 0.97 -0.20
CA VAL A 122 -5.30 1.87 0.64
C VAL A 122 -6.73 1.91 0.13
N TRP A 123 -6.91 2.06 -1.18
CA TRP A 123 -8.22 2.10 -1.82
C TRP A 123 -9.00 0.80 -1.61
N LEU A 124 -8.36 -0.36 -1.77
CA LEU A 124 -8.98 -1.67 -1.52
C LEU A 124 -9.31 -1.89 -0.04
N GLY A 125 -8.46 -1.42 0.87
CA GLY A 125 -8.75 -1.42 2.30
C GLY A 125 -10.03 -0.63 2.62
N ARG A 126 -10.21 0.54 1.98
CA ARG A 126 -11.41 1.35 2.10
C ARG A 126 -12.63 0.70 1.44
N TYR A 127 -12.47 0.13 0.26
CA TYR A 127 -13.50 -0.65 -0.44
C TYR A 127 -14.06 -1.78 0.44
N VAL A 128 -13.17 -2.55 1.08
CA VAL A 128 -13.57 -3.59 2.05
C VAL A 128 -14.35 -2.96 3.21
N GLY A 129 -13.91 -1.80 3.72
CA GLY A 129 -14.63 -1.03 4.72
C GLY A 129 -16.08 -0.72 4.31
N TRP A 130 -16.27 -0.10 3.14
CA TRP A 130 -17.58 0.27 2.61
C TRP A 130 -18.49 -0.94 2.40
N TYR A 131 -17.96 -2.05 1.87
CA TYR A 131 -18.73 -3.27 1.71
C TYR A 131 -19.33 -3.73 3.05
N TRP A 132 -18.55 -3.66 4.12
CA TRP A 132 -18.99 -4.06 5.46
C TRP A 132 -19.89 -3.02 6.14
N GLU A 133 -19.76 -1.73 5.83
CA GLU A 133 -20.71 -0.71 6.24
C GLU A 133 -22.09 -0.99 5.63
N VAL A 134 -22.15 -1.27 4.32
CA VAL A 134 -23.40 -1.66 3.64
C VAL A 134 -23.95 -2.98 4.20
N ALA A 135 -23.11 -3.96 4.48
CA ALA A 135 -23.53 -5.22 5.11
C ALA A 135 -24.09 -4.99 6.54
N ASP A 136 -23.52 -4.05 7.29
CA ASP A 136 -24.05 -3.66 8.60
C ASP A 136 -25.42 -3.00 8.50
N LEU A 137 -25.59 -2.08 7.57
CA LEU A 137 -26.89 -1.44 7.29
C LEU A 137 -27.95 -2.47 6.92
N ARG A 138 -27.64 -3.39 6.00
CA ARG A 138 -28.56 -4.49 5.63
C ARG A 138 -28.92 -5.37 6.83
N ARG A 139 -27.98 -5.66 7.73
CA ARG A 139 -28.26 -6.41 8.97
C ARG A 139 -29.21 -5.65 9.90
N ARG A 140 -28.99 -4.35 10.10
CA ARG A 140 -29.85 -3.52 10.96
C ARG A 140 -31.26 -3.38 10.41
N LEU A 141 -31.42 -3.38 9.08
CA LEU A 141 -32.72 -3.35 8.41
C LEU A 141 -33.39 -4.73 8.29
N GLY A 142 -32.80 -5.79 8.84
CA GLY A 142 -33.36 -7.16 8.71
C GLY A 142 -33.23 -7.76 7.30
N LEU A 143 -32.47 -7.12 6.40
CA LEU A 143 -32.26 -7.53 5.01
C LEU A 143 -31.03 -8.44 4.82
N SER A 144 -30.41 -8.89 5.90
CA SER A 144 -29.19 -9.70 5.81
C SER A 144 -29.52 -11.13 5.42
N PRO A 145 -28.91 -11.65 4.34
CA PRO A 145 -28.91 -13.09 4.12
C PRO A 145 -28.22 -13.78 5.31
N GLY A 146 -28.64 -15.02 5.59
CA GLY A 146 -27.96 -15.89 6.55
C GLY A 146 -26.50 -16.18 6.16
N PRO A 147 -25.72 -16.80 7.06
CA PRO A 147 -24.33 -17.13 6.79
C PRO A 147 -24.21 -18.02 5.55
N SER A 148 -23.31 -17.67 4.63
CA SER A 148 -23.09 -18.48 3.42
C SER A 148 -22.30 -19.76 3.75
N PRO A 149 -22.48 -20.85 3.00
CA PRO A 149 -21.69 -22.07 3.19
C PRO A 149 -20.20 -21.73 3.06
N LEU A 150 -19.39 -22.18 4.02
CA LEU A 150 -17.95 -21.88 4.10
C LEU A 150 -17.57 -20.39 4.06
N LYS A 151 -18.54 -19.47 4.24
CA LYS A 151 -18.32 -18.02 4.25
C LYS A 151 -17.76 -17.46 2.93
N TRP A 152 -18.15 -18.05 1.79
CA TRP A 152 -17.68 -17.59 0.47
C TRP A 152 -18.15 -16.17 0.15
N ARG A 153 -19.40 -15.81 0.48
CA ARG A 153 -19.94 -14.46 0.26
C ARG A 153 -19.19 -13.41 1.07
N GLU A 154 -18.84 -13.76 2.30
CA GLU A 154 -18.09 -12.91 3.21
C GLU A 154 -16.61 -12.78 2.81
N THR A 155 -16.08 -13.76 2.09
CA THR A 155 -14.70 -13.77 1.55
C THR A 155 -14.59 -12.96 0.25
N LEU A 156 -15.64 -12.96 -0.57
CA LEU A 156 -15.71 -12.29 -1.88
C LEU A 156 -15.18 -10.83 -1.91
N PRO A 157 -15.53 -9.92 -0.98
CA PRO A 157 -15.01 -8.55 -1.00
C PRO A 157 -13.50 -8.45 -0.78
N TYR A 158 -12.85 -9.50 -0.26
CA TYR A 158 -11.40 -9.53 -0.09
C TYR A 158 -10.67 -10.09 -1.30
N LEU A 159 -11.35 -10.64 -2.32
CA LEU A 159 -10.68 -11.21 -3.50
C LEU A 159 -9.80 -10.20 -4.25
N PRO A 160 -10.22 -8.93 -4.47
CA PRO A 160 -9.34 -7.94 -5.10
C PRO A 160 -8.09 -7.66 -4.25
N LEU A 161 -8.24 -7.62 -2.91
CA LEU A 161 -7.12 -7.45 -2.00
C LEU A 161 -6.17 -8.66 -2.04
N LEU A 162 -6.71 -9.88 -2.14
CA LEU A 162 -5.91 -11.08 -2.36
C LEU A 162 -5.18 -11.05 -3.70
N ALA A 163 -5.83 -10.63 -4.79
CA ALA A 163 -5.17 -10.48 -6.08
C ALA A 163 -4.03 -9.44 -6.01
N LEU A 164 -4.24 -8.34 -5.30
CA LEU A 164 -3.19 -7.35 -5.08
C LEU A 164 -1.99 -7.94 -4.32
N ILE A 165 -2.24 -8.56 -3.16
CA ILE A 165 -1.19 -9.07 -2.27
C ILE A 165 -0.52 -10.31 -2.84
N CYS A 166 -1.29 -11.26 -3.37
CA CYS A 166 -0.77 -12.57 -3.76
C CYS A 166 -0.33 -12.62 -5.23
N VAL A 167 -0.72 -11.64 -6.06
CA VAL A 167 -0.40 -11.63 -7.50
C VAL A 167 0.35 -10.37 -7.92
N ALA A 168 -0.29 -9.20 -7.85
CA ALA A 168 0.30 -7.98 -8.39
C ALA A 168 1.57 -7.55 -7.64
N ALA A 169 1.54 -7.55 -6.30
CA ALA A 169 2.65 -7.14 -5.47
C ALA A 169 3.93 -8.00 -5.63
N PRO A 170 3.88 -9.35 -5.58
CA PRO A 170 5.07 -10.16 -5.78
C PRO A 170 5.63 -10.08 -7.20
N LEU A 171 4.78 -9.95 -8.23
CA LEU A 171 5.23 -9.75 -9.60
C LEU A 171 5.94 -8.39 -9.77
N LEU A 172 5.39 -7.33 -9.18
CA LEU A 172 6.08 -6.04 -9.17
C LEU A 172 7.39 -6.11 -8.38
N ALA A 173 7.40 -6.75 -7.20
CA ALA A 173 8.62 -6.92 -6.42
C ALA A 173 9.71 -7.65 -7.23
N ARG A 174 9.33 -8.67 -8.01
CA ARG A 174 10.25 -9.41 -8.89
C ARG A 174 10.78 -8.53 -10.02
N TRP A 175 9.90 -7.75 -10.65
CA TRP A 175 10.29 -6.81 -11.69
C TRP A 175 11.20 -5.70 -11.14
N VAL A 176 10.98 -5.24 -9.90
CA VAL A 176 11.85 -4.30 -9.19
C VAL A 176 13.23 -4.93 -8.94
N ASP A 177 13.31 -6.14 -8.39
CA ASP A 177 14.62 -6.79 -8.22
C ASP A 177 15.37 -6.92 -9.55
N GLY A 178 14.71 -7.39 -10.61
CA GLY A 178 15.32 -7.54 -11.94
C GLY A 178 15.76 -6.23 -12.59
N THR A 179 15.24 -5.08 -12.14
CA THR A 179 15.58 -3.77 -12.68
C THR A 179 16.62 -3.04 -11.81
N PHE A 180 16.49 -3.12 -10.48
CA PHE A 180 17.22 -2.30 -9.51
C PHE A 180 18.33 -3.04 -8.74
N VAL A 181 18.28 -4.38 -8.59
CA VAL A 181 19.22 -5.15 -7.74
C VAL A 181 19.78 -6.34 -8.52
N VAL A 182 21.07 -6.28 -8.87
CA VAL A 182 21.67 -7.22 -9.83
C VAL A 182 22.03 -8.57 -9.21
N ASP A 183 22.34 -8.62 -7.91
CA ASP A 183 23.02 -9.80 -7.34
C ASP A 183 22.13 -10.66 -6.42
N VAL A 184 21.19 -10.05 -5.69
CA VAL A 184 20.34 -10.77 -4.72
C VAL A 184 18.91 -10.22 -4.80
N PRO A 185 17.87 -11.06 -4.97
CA PRO A 185 16.48 -10.62 -4.99
C PRO A 185 16.01 -10.27 -3.57
N VAL A 186 16.40 -9.10 -3.07
CA VAL A 186 16.10 -8.66 -1.70
C VAL A 186 14.60 -8.41 -1.53
N PHE A 187 13.94 -7.79 -2.51
CA PHE A 187 12.53 -7.46 -2.38
C PHE A 187 11.65 -8.69 -2.59
N SER A 188 11.81 -9.38 -3.71
CA SER A 188 10.98 -10.54 -4.10
C SER A 188 11.40 -11.83 -3.40
N GLY A 189 12.69 -12.05 -3.18
CA GLY A 189 13.21 -13.28 -2.59
C GLY A 189 13.26 -13.29 -1.06
N LEU A 190 13.36 -12.13 -0.41
CA LEU A 190 13.53 -12.04 1.04
C LEU A 190 12.40 -11.24 1.72
N LEU A 191 12.31 -9.93 1.47
CA LEU A 191 11.39 -9.05 2.19
C LEU A 191 9.93 -9.43 1.94
N PHE A 192 9.56 -9.69 0.69
CA PHE A 192 8.19 -9.99 0.33
C PHE A 192 7.68 -11.30 0.96
N PRO A 193 8.31 -12.48 0.71
CA PRO A 193 7.80 -13.75 1.21
C PRO A 193 7.91 -13.90 2.73
N PHE A 194 8.93 -13.33 3.37
CA PHE A 194 9.17 -13.56 4.81
C PHE A 194 8.63 -12.46 5.73
N ALA A 195 8.39 -11.25 5.23
CA ALA A 195 7.84 -10.16 6.03
C ALA A 195 6.49 -9.66 5.52
N VAL A 196 6.41 -9.25 4.25
CA VAL A 196 5.20 -8.62 3.71
C VAL A 196 4.06 -9.61 3.61
N LEU A 197 4.29 -10.79 3.04
CA LEU A 197 3.26 -11.80 2.78
C LEU A 197 2.65 -12.37 4.08
N PRO A 198 3.44 -12.72 5.12
CA PRO A 198 2.90 -13.13 6.42
C PRO A 198 2.13 -12.01 7.13
N ALA A 199 2.69 -10.80 7.17
CA ALA A 199 2.04 -9.66 7.83
C ALA A 199 0.73 -9.29 7.14
N ALA A 200 0.75 -9.21 5.80
CA ALA A 200 -0.42 -8.92 5.01
C ALA A 200 -1.48 -10.01 5.17
N GLY A 201 -1.11 -11.30 5.10
CA GLY A 201 -1.99 -12.43 5.34
C GLY A 201 -2.65 -12.38 6.72
N PHE A 202 -1.86 -12.21 7.78
CA PHE A 202 -2.38 -12.11 9.14
C PHE A 202 -3.35 -10.93 9.32
N CYS A 203 -2.95 -9.72 8.94
CA CYS A 203 -3.74 -8.50 9.13
C CYS A 203 -5.07 -8.54 8.38
N SER A 204 -5.04 -9.00 7.13
CA SER A 204 -6.24 -9.12 6.30
C SER A 204 -7.16 -10.25 6.77
N GLY A 205 -6.59 -11.41 7.14
CA GLY A 205 -7.31 -12.52 7.76
C GLY A 205 -8.00 -12.08 9.06
N PHE A 206 -7.28 -11.38 9.93
CA PHE A 206 -7.79 -10.82 11.19
C PHE A 206 -8.92 -9.82 10.96
N SER A 207 -8.77 -8.91 10.00
CA SER A 207 -9.84 -7.98 9.61
C SER A 207 -11.11 -8.73 9.19
N LEU A 208 -10.99 -9.76 8.34
CA LEU A 208 -12.14 -10.56 7.93
C LEU A 208 -12.76 -11.32 9.12
N GLY A 209 -11.91 -11.96 9.93
CA GLY A 209 -12.31 -12.72 11.12
C GLY A 209 -13.14 -11.89 12.08
N ARG A 210 -12.71 -10.65 12.35
CA ARG A 210 -13.43 -9.71 13.21
C ARG A 210 -14.82 -9.34 12.70
N ARG A 211 -15.04 -9.37 11.39
CA ARG A 211 -16.29 -8.92 10.76
C ARG A 211 -17.27 -10.09 10.58
N ALA A 212 -16.78 -11.19 10.03
CA ALA A 212 -17.58 -12.33 9.57
C ALA A 212 -17.50 -13.58 10.46
N GLY A 213 -16.55 -13.63 11.40
CA GLY A 213 -16.17 -14.86 12.09
C GLY A 213 -15.14 -15.67 11.30
N PHE A 214 -14.95 -16.93 11.66
CA PHE A 214 -14.00 -17.81 10.98
C PHE A 214 -14.44 -18.09 9.53
N CYS A 215 -13.57 -17.78 8.56
CA CYS A 215 -13.77 -17.85 7.12
C CYS A 215 -12.62 -18.66 6.48
N PRO A 216 -12.74 -20.00 6.40
CA PRO A 216 -11.64 -20.87 5.97
C PRO A 216 -11.30 -20.74 4.48
N LEU A 217 -12.23 -20.24 3.65
CA LEU A 217 -11.96 -20.00 2.23
C LEU A 217 -10.96 -18.87 1.99
N TYR A 218 -10.83 -17.92 2.91
CA TYR A 218 -9.95 -16.77 2.72
C TYR A 218 -8.45 -17.16 2.70
N PRO A 219 -7.93 -17.89 3.71
CA PRO A 219 -6.56 -18.41 3.66
C PRO A 219 -6.29 -19.31 2.47
N LEU A 220 -7.26 -20.19 2.14
CA LEU A 220 -7.14 -21.12 1.02
C LEU A 220 -7.06 -20.37 -0.32
N ALA A 221 -7.95 -19.42 -0.56
CA ALA A 221 -7.98 -18.63 -1.79
C ALA A 221 -6.67 -17.86 -2.00
N GLY A 222 -6.13 -17.22 -0.94
CA GLY A 222 -4.85 -16.51 -1.06
C GLY A 222 -3.67 -17.44 -1.32
N GLY A 223 -3.60 -18.59 -0.63
CA GLY A 223 -2.57 -19.60 -0.89
C GLY A 223 -2.61 -20.12 -2.32
N LEU A 224 -3.81 -20.42 -2.84
CA LEU A 224 -4.02 -20.88 -4.22
C LEU A 224 -3.68 -19.79 -5.25
N LEU A 225 -4.06 -18.54 -5.01
CA LEU A 225 -3.71 -17.41 -5.88
C LEU A 225 -2.20 -17.18 -5.97
N TYR A 226 -1.45 -17.49 -4.91
CA TYR A 226 0.02 -17.36 -4.91
C TYR A 226 0.74 -18.48 -5.68
N VAL A 227 0.13 -19.67 -5.82
CA VAL A 227 0.75 -20.82 -6.53
C VAL A 227 1.27 -20.46 -7.93
N PRO A 228 0.48 -19.86 -8.84
CA PRO A 228 0.99 -19.50 -10.17
C PRO A 228 2.14 -18.50 -10.08
N VAL A 229 2.12 -17.56 -9.13
CA VAL A 229 3.22 -16.62 -8.94
C VAL A 229 4.49 -17.32 -8.46
N ALA A 230 4.38 -18.25 -7.51
CA ALA A 230 5.51 -19.04 -7.04
C ALA A 230 6.20 -19.76 -8.21
N LEU A 231 5.41 -20.33 -9.12
CA LEU A 231 5.90 -21.06 -10.29
C LEU A 231 6.46 -20.16 -11.39
N ILE A 232 5.83 -19.00 -11.66
CA ILE A 232 6.22 -18.08 -12.74
C ILE A 232 7.41 -17.20 -12.33
N ALA A 233 7.37 -16.61 -11.13
CA ALA A 233 8.36 -15.63 -10.70
C ALA A 233 9.61 -16.26 -10.07
N TYR A 234 9.48 -17.49 -9.54
CA TYR A 234 10.55 -18.23 -8.87
C TYR A 234 10.70 -19.64 -9.48
N ASN A 235 10.27 -20.69 -8.78
CA ASN A 235 10.35 -22.09 -9.20
C ASN A 235 9.47 -22.98 -8.28
N HIS A 236 9.47 -24.30 -8.51
CA HIS A 236 8.70 -25.26 -7.70
C HIS A 236 9.14 -25.31 -6.22
N THR A 237 10.40 -25.02 -5.91
CA THR A 237 10.87 -25.00 -4.51
C THR A 237 10.30 -23.80 -3.74
N ALA A 238 9.79 -22.77 -4.42
CA ALA A 238 9.15 -21.60 -3.79
C ALA A 238 7.65 -21.80 -3.47
N LEU A 239 7.08 -22.98 -3.75
CA LEU A 239 5.66 -23.26 -3.45
C LEU A 239 5.31 -23.10 -1.96
N PHE A 240 6.29 -23.26 -1.05
CA PHE A 240 6.07 -23.01 0.37
C PHE A 240 5.72 -21.55 0.68
N HIS A 241 6.03 -20.58 -0.20
CA HIS A 241 5.59 -19.19 -0.04
C HIS A 241 4.06 -19.08 0.03
N SER A 242 3.32 -19.96 -0.64
CA SER A 242 1.86 -20.03 -0.49
C SER A 242 1.44 -20.32 0.96
N LEU A 243 2.25 -21.08 1.71
CA LEU A 243 2.02 -21.35 3.14
C LEU A 243 2.41 -20.14 4.01
N LEU A 244 3.42 -19.37 3.60
CA LEU A 244 3.79 -18.11 4.25
C LEU A 244 2.68 -17.05 4.17
N PHE A 245 1.75 -17.18 3.22
CA PHE A 245 0.49 -16.45 3.26
C PHE A 245 -0.60 -17.18 4.05
N ALA A 246 -0.88 -18.43 3.67
CA ALA A 246 -2.06 -19.15 4.12
C ALA A 246 -2.07 -19.41 5.64
N LEU A 247 -0.93 -19.76 6.23
CA LEU A 247 -0.87 -20.04 7.67
C LEU A 247 -1.06 -18.77 8.52
N PRO A 248 -0.35 -17.64 8.25
CA PRO A 248 -0.64 -16.38 8.93
C PRO A 248 -2.06 -15.88 8.69
N ALA A 249 -2.60 -16.02 7.48
CA ALA A 249 -3.99 -15.64 7.19
C ALA A 249 -5.00 -16.49 7.97
N LEU A 250 -4.76 -17.79 8.11
CA LEU A 250 -5.57 -18.69 8.93
C LEU A 250 -5.51 -18.29 10.41
N ALA A 251 -4.31 -18.05 10.94
CA ALA A 251 -4.10 -17.62 12.31
C ALA A 251 -4.79 -16.28 12.60
N GLY A 252 -4.59 -15.29 11.72
CA GLY A 252 -5.25 -14.00 11.81
C GLY A 252 -6.76 -14.13 11.77
N ASN A 253 -7.30 -14.93 10.85
CA ASN A 253 -8.74 -15.14 10.71
C ASN A 253 -9.37 -15.83 11.92
N ALA A 254 -8.71 -16.86 12.47
CA ALA A 254 -9.12 -17.51 13.71
C ALA A 254 -9.10 -16.52 14.89
N ALA A 255 -8.01 -15.76 15.06
CA ALA A 255 -7.87 -14.75 16.10
C ALA A 255 -8.95 -13.66 16.02
N GLY A 256 -9.20 -13.14 14.81
CA GLY A 256 -10.25 -12.15 14.58
C GLY A 256 -11.64 -12.70 14.87
N GLY A 257 -11.90 -13.96 14.50
CA GLY A 257 -13.15 -14.66 14.79
C GLY A 257 -13.36 -14.88 16.29
N ALA A 258 -12.31 -15.26 17.02
CA ALA A 258 -12.33 -15.40 18.48
C ALA A 258 -12.60 -14.05 19.16
N TRP A 259 -11.89 -12.99 18.76
CA TRP A 259 -12.10 -11.62 19.25
C TRP A 259 -13.55 -11.16 19.09
N ARG A 260 -14.17 -11.46 17.95
CA ARG A 260 -15.57 -11.14 17.68
C ARG A 260 -16.53 -11.87 18.63
N ARG A 261 -16.22 -13.12 19.03
CA ARG A 261 -17.04 -13.87 19.99
C ARG A 261 -16.92 -13.26 21.38
N VAL A 262 -15.72 -12.86 21.80
CA VAL A 262 -15.48 -12.21 23.10
C VAL A 262 -16.24 -10.89 23.18
N LYS A 263 -16.19 -10.03 22.15
CA LYS A 263 -16.91 -8.74 22.14
C LYS A 263 -18.44 -8.82 22.03
N ARG A 264 -18.98 -10.00 21.76
CA ARG A 264 -20.44 -10.24 21.67
C ARG A 264 -21.03 -10.83 22.94
N LYS A 265 -20.17 -11.33 23.83
CA LYS A 265 -20.54 -11.66 25.21
C LYS A 265 -20.47 -10.39 26.04
#